data_AF-A0A2W7KHU9-F1
#
_entry.id   AF-A0A2W7KHU9-F1
#
_cell.length_a   1.000
_cell.length_b   1.000
_cell.length_c   1.000
_cell.angle_alpha   90.00
_cell.angle_beta   90.00
_cell.angle_gamma   90.00
#
_symmetry.space_group_name_H-M   'P 1'
#
loop_
_entity.id
_entity.type
_entity.pdbx_description
1 polymer ?
#
loop_
_entity_poly.entity_id
_entity_poly.type
_entity_poly.pdbx_seq_one_letter_code
_entity_poly.pdbx_strand_id
1 'polypeptide(L)'
;MNIFNNTTKKAALILVGPLGCYAAYQILFIGRYLDIEKYPLLTSTYLNGAAIIDIACALVVAFLGYQVCRRAGLLDDFRPSREGLSTLALTLIATGTLGLLALNIYSSLGTLSLRYVVENYPLYSYKATDGAAWMVLAMYSALFLQLMDMYFGGVTKKNGTFLLLGLLIVSFSGGRGILVLFALMFIVLLMFQRVAFWKFLMASLLAIAAMGASFIIVTGLRAPDAPPEVVTPVAKPTGHSPKAKAKAAQAPPVLAEVAPTESFEDLNYNAAFISEDVLRVIESHKVEPKAYALEDAMTLFVPRQLMPGKPVSTAETREIYPHVAKRGTNITFPLKANILMHLGEWAFYADWIVVAVVQILMILGVARRTRAPGIVGFTMLFCGLGFMLVARGGIFNARLLVIMSCVLVAYAGYRTLLTIQRGLNFSRQPRPPTQQAY
;
A
#
# COMPACT_ATOMS: atom_id res chain seq x y z
N MET A 1 -30.35 11.11 8.48
CA MET A 1 -30.46 9.64 8.39
C MET A 1 -29.10 9.03 8.71
N ASN A 2 -28.96 8.31 9.82
CA ASN A 2 -27.71 7.63 10.20
C ASN A 2 -27.73 6.20 9.65
N ILE A 3 -27.02 5.94 8.55
CA ILE A 3 -27.06 4.67 7.81
C ILE A 3 -26.25 3.56 8.52
N PHE A 4 -25.24 3.94 9.31
CA PHE A 4 -24.34 3.00 9.98
C PHE A 4 -24.86 2.58 11.36
N ASN A 5 -25.88 1.70 11.37
CA ASN A 5 -26.24 0.93 12.55
C ASN A 5 -25.24 -0.23 12.77
N ASN A 6 -25.33 -0.93 13.90
CA ASN A 6 -24.38 -2.00 14.22
C ASN A 6 -24.40 -3.15 13.19
N THR A 7 -25.55 -3.43 12.59
CA THR A 7 -25.71 -4.48 11.57
C THR A 7 -25.01 -4.10 10.27
N THR A 8 -25.20 -2.87 9.78
CA THR A 8 -24.55 -2.38 8.56
C THR A 8 -23.05 -2.23 8.75
N LYS A 9 -22.58 -1.84 9.94
CA LYS A 9 -21.14 -1.83 10.29
C LYS A 9 -20.52 -3.23 10.25
N LYS A 10 -21.20 -4.26 10.79
CA LYS A 10 -20.74 -5.65 10.74
C LYS A 10 -20.69 -6.18 9.30
N ALA A 11 -21.74 -5.91 8.52
CA ALA A 11 -21.77 -6.28 7.12
C ALA A 11 -20.64 -5.58 6.33
N ALA A 12 -20.43 -4.29 6.54
CA ALA A 12 -19.35 -3.54 5.89
C ALA A 12 -17.95 -4.06 6.28
N LEU A 13 -17.73 -4.42 7.55
CA LEU A 13 -16.46 -5.03 7.97
C LEU A 13 -16.13 -6.32 7.22
N ILE A 14 -17.14 -7.15 6.97
CA ILE A 14 -16.97 -8.44 6.30
C ILE A 14 -16.90 -8.26 4.79
N LEU A 15 -17.81 -7.47 4.21
CA LEU A 15 -17.97 -7.34 2.75
C LEU A 15 -17.05 -6.30 2.12
N VAL A 16 -16.69 -5.24 2.83
CA VAL A 16 -15.81 -4.16 2.34
C VAL A 16 -14.42 -4.25 3.00
N GLY A 17 -14.24 -5.14 3.97
CA GLY A 17 -12.94 -5.48 4.53
C GLY A 17 -12.11 -6.39 3.63
N PRO A 18 -11.08 -7.07 4.18
CA PRO A 18 -10.16 -7.95 3.45
C PRO A 18 -10.79 -8.88 2.42
N LEU A 19 -11.94 -9.48 2.75
CA LEU A 19 -12.67 -10.37 1.83
C LEU A 19 -13.18 -9.65 0.57
N GLY A 20 -13.77 -8.47 0.71
CA GLY A 20 -14.22 -7.67 -0.42
C GLY A 20 -13.07 -7.26 -1.33
N CYS A 21 -11.94 -6.91 -0.71
CA CYS A 21 -10.72 -6.53 -1.42
C CYS A 21 -10.10 -7.74 -2.14
N TYR A 22 -10.16 -8.92 -1.53
CA TYR A 22 -9.78 -10.17 -2.16
C TYR A 22 -10.64 -10.47 -3.39
N ALA A 23 -11.97 -10.35 -3.28
CA ALA A 23 -12.88 -10.54 -4.40
C ALA A 23 -12.63 -9.51 -5.52
N ALA A 24 -12.45 -8.23 -5.18
CA ALA A 24 -12.12 -7.19 -6.15
C ALA A 24 -10.77 -7.45 -6.83
N TYR A 25 -9.77 -7.93 -6.08
CA TYR A 25 -8.48 -8.31 -6.62
C TYR A 25 -8.60 -9.44 -7.66
N GLN A 26 -9.31 -10.50 -7.29
CA GLN A 26 -9.56 -11.65 -8.17
C GLN A 26 -10.29 -11.24 -9.45
N ILE A 27 -11.32 -10.40 -9.36
CA ILE A 27 -12.10 -9.97 -10.54
C ILE A 27 -11.26 -9.04 -11.44
N LEU A 28 -10.67 -8.00 -10.87
CA LEU A 28 -10.07 -6.91 -11.65
C LEU A 28 -8.68 -7.25 -12.18
N PHE A 29 -7.89 -8.03 -11.45
CA PHE A 29 -6.47 -8.26 -11.75
C PHE A 29 -6.13 -9.68 -12.15
N ILE A 30 -7.02 -10.66 -11.92
CA ILE A 30 -6.83 -12.04 -12.38
C ILE A 30 -7.87 -12.42 -13.42
N GLY A 31 -9.15 -12.46 -13.05
CA GLY A 31 -10.26 -12.92 -13.88
C GLY A 31 -10.37 -12.21 -15.23
N ARG A 32 -10.17 -10.89 -15.27
CA ARG A 32 -10.11 -10.11 -16.52
C ARG A 32 -9.02 -10.56 -17.49
N TYR A 33 -7.94 -11.13 -16.98
CA TYR A 33 -6.73 -11.49 -17.72
C TYR A 33 -6.56 -13.01 -17.86
N LEU A 34 -7.55 -13.83 -17.50
CA LEU A 34 -7.49 -15.27 -17.77
C LEU A 34 -7.69 -15.50 -19.27
N ASP A 35 -6.59 -15.85 -19.93
CA ASP A 35 -6.50 -16.10 -21.37
C ASP A 35 -5.48 -17.23 -21.57
N ILE A 36 -5.93 -18.34 -22.16
CA ILE A 36 -5.08 -19.53 -22.30
C ILE A 36 -3.94 -19.33 -23.29
N GLU A 37 -4.08 -18.39 -24.23
CA GLU A 37 -3.04 -18.07 -25.21
C GLU A 37 -1.95 -17.18 -24.60
N LYS A 38 -2.32 -16.29 -23.67
CA LYS A 38 -1.39 -15.33 -23.05
C LYS A 38 -0.80 -15.82 -21.72
N TYR A 39 -1.63 -16.45 -20.88
CA TYR A 39 -1.28 -16.89 -19.53
C TYR A 39 -1.74 -18.35 -19.31
N PRO A 40 -1.13 -19.32 -20.02
CA PRO A 40 -1.55 -20.73 -20.02
C PRO A 40 -1.47 -21.39 -18.63
N LEU A 41 -0.42 -21.12 -17.84
CA LEU A 41 -0.27 -21.75 -16.53
C LEU A 41 -1.25 -21.19 -15.51
N LEU A 42 -1.41 -19.88 -15.47
CA LEU A 42 -2.39 -19.23 -14.61
C LEU A 42 -3.80 -19.68 -14.98
N THR A 43 -4.15 -19.67 -16.28
CA THR A 43 -5.48 -20.06 -16.76
C THR A 43 -5.77 -21.52 -16.46
N SER A 44 -4.84 -22.44 -16.73
CA SER A 44 -5.01 -23.85 -16.40
C SER A 44 -5.15 -24.09 -14.89
N THR A 45 -4.38 -23.40 -14.06
CA THR A 45 -4.49 -23.49 -12.59
C THR A 45 -5.87 -23.06 -12.10
N TYR A 46 -6.45 -22.00 -12.67
CA TYR A 46 -7.81 -21.55 -12.34
C TYR A 46 -8.89 -22.49 -12.87
N LEU A 47 -8.74 -23.05 -14.07
CA LEU A 47 -9.63 -24.07 -14.63
C LEU A 47 -9.58 -25.38 -13.83
N ASN A 48 -8.43 -25.73 -13.24
CA ASN A 48 -8.24 -26.90 -12.38
C ASN A 48 -8.79 -26.73 -10.95
N GLY A 49 -9.66 -25.75 -10.72
CA GLY A 49 -10.45 -25.64 -9.50
C GLY A 49 -9.99 -24.57 -8.51
N ALA A 50 -8.94 -23.80 -8.80
CA ALA A 50 -8.53 -22.70 -7.91
C ALA A 50 -9.66 -21.66 -7.71
N ALA A 51 -10.47 -21.39 -8.73
CA ALA A 51 -11.63 -20.52 -8.62
C ALA A 51 -12.68 -21.04 -7.62
N ILE A 52 -12.95 -22.36 -7.64
CA ILE A 52 -13.93 -23.00 -6.73
C ILE A 52 -13.40 -22.96 -5.30
N ILE A 53 -12.11 -23.24 -5.12
CA ILE A 53 -11.44 -23.17 -3.82
C ILE A 53 -11.50 -21.74 -3.27
N ASP A 54 -11.13 -20.73 -4.08
CA ASP A 54 -11.16 -19.32 -3.67
C ASP A 54 -12.57 -18.89 -3.25
N ILE A 55 -13.64 -19.33 -3.96
CA ILE A 55 -15.04 -19.05 -3.60
C ILE A 55 -15.43 -19.75 -2.29
N ALA A 56 -15.15 -21.05 -2.16
CA ALA A 56 -15.48 -21.81 -0.95
C ALA A 56 -14.77 -21.21 0.28
N CYS A 57 -13.50 -20.86 0.13
CA CYS A 57 -12.71 -20.23 1.17
C CYS A 57 -13.19 -18.81 1.49
N ALA A 58 -13.62 -18.04 0.49
CA ALA A 58 -14.25 -16.73 0.71
C ALA A 58 -15.51 -16.84 1.60
N LEU A 59 -16.35 -17.85 1.38
CA LEU A 59 -17.52 -18.14 2.23
C LEU A 59 -17.10 -18.53 3.66
N VAL A 60 -16.05 -19.33 3.80
CA VAL A 60 -15.48 -19.69 5.12
C VAL A 60 -14.96 -18.45 5.84
N VAL A 61 -14.21 -17.57 5.16
CA VAL A 61 -13.71 -16.31 5.72
C VAL A 61 -14.87 -15.40 6.15
N ALA A 62 -15.93 -15.30 5.33
CA ALA A 62 -17.12 -14.53 5.67
C ALA A 62 -17.80 -15.08 6.94
N PHE A 63 -17.95 -16.41 7.02
CA PHE A 63 -18.52 -17.08 8.18
C PHE A 63 -17.68 -16.88 9.44
N LEU A 64 -16.36 -17.06 9.37
CA LEU A 64 -15.44 -16.81 10.48
C LEU A 64 -15.52 -15.35 10.92
N GLY A 65 -15.48 -14.40 9.98
CA GLY A 65 -15.64 -12.98 10.26
C GLY A 65 -16.96 -12.67 10.97
N TYR A 66 -18.06 -13.28 10.53
CA TYR A 66 -19.37 -13.17 11.18
C TYR A 66 -19.34 -13.70 12.63
N GLN A 67 -18.77 -14.88 12.85
CA GLN A 67 -18.66 -15.48 14.20
C GLN A 67 -17.83 -14.61 15.14
N VAL A 68 -16.69 -14.08 14.66
CA VAL A 68 -15.85 -13.16 15.45
C VAL A 68 -16.60 -11.87 15.74
N CYS A 69 -17.25 -11.25 14.74
CA CYS A 69 -18.09 -10.06 14.93
C CYS A 69 -19.23 -10.28 15.95
N ARG A 70 -19.83 -11.48 15.97
CA ARG A 70 -20.86 -11.85 16.95
C ARG A 70 -20.30 -11.92 18.37
N ARG A 71 -19.13 -12.55 18.56
CA ARG A 71 -18.48 -12.73 19.87
C ARG A 71 -17.81 -11.44 20.39
N ALA A 72 -17.29 -10.61 19.50
CA ALA A 72 -16.56 -9.40 19.87
C ALA A 72 -17.44 -8.31 20.51
N GLY A 73 -18.76 -8.36 20.31
CA GLY A 73 -19.73 -7.43 20.91
C GLY A 73 -20.11 -6.25 20.03
N LEU A 74 -20.65 -5.19 20.63
CA LEU A 74 -21.06 -3.95 19.95
C LEU A 74 -19.85 -3.27 19.31
N LEU A 75 -19.93 -2.92 18.02
CA LEU A 75 -18.98 -2.03 17.37
C LEU A 75 -19.30 -0.61 17.82
N ASP A 76 -18.42 -0.03 18.63
CA ASP A 76 -18.53 1.33 19.18
C ASP A 76 -18.91 2.39 18.15
N ASP A 77 -19.43 3.50 18.65
CA ASP A 77 -19.69 4.73 17.92
C ASP A 77 -18.43 5.55 17.69
N PHE A 78 -17.25 4.96 17.96
CA PHE A 78 -15.95 5.59 17.86
C PHE A 78 -15.92 6.92 18.62
N ARG A 79 -16.52 6.92 19.83
CA ARG A 79 -16.48 8.11 20.67
C ARG A 79 -15.02 8.46 21.00
N PRO A 80 -14.68 9.75 21.13
CA PRO A 80 -13.37 10.17 21.57
C PRO A 80 -13.01 9.48 22.89
N SER A 81 -11.90 8.74 22.89
CA SER A 81 -11.40 8.05 24.09
C SER A 81 -10.33 8.84 24.83
N ARG A 82 -9.71 9.80 24.12
CA ARG A 82 -8.65 10.68 24.61
C ARG A 82 -8.83 12.06 23.99
N GLU A 83 -8.15 13.03 24.56
CA GLU A 83 -8.01 14.34 23.94
C GLU A 83 -7.29 14.22 22.60
N GLY A 84 -7.79 14.96 21.60
CA GLY A 84 -7.10 15.13 20.33
C GLY A 84 -5.97 16.15 20.43
N LEU A 85 -5.09 16.12 19.44
CA LEU A 85 -4.01 17.09 19.26
C LEU A 85 -4.58 18.49 19.03
N SER A 86 -3.91 19.48 19.59
CA SER A 86 -4.21 20.90 19.36
C SER A 86 -4.03 21.28 17.89
N THR A 87 -4.69 22.37 17.47
CA THR A 87 -4.50 22.92 16.12
C THR A 87 -3.04 23.27 15.87
N LEU A 88 -2.34 23.82 16.87
CA LEU A 88 -0.92 24.14 16.77
C LEU A 88 -0.07 22.90 16.49
N ALA A 89 -0.31 21.79 17.19
CA ALA A 89 0.39 20.53 16.94
C ALA A 89 0.13 20.02 15.52
N LEU A 90 -1.13 20.03 15.05
CA LEU A 90 -1.47 19.61 13.68
C LEU A 90 -0.83 20.51 12.61
N THR A 91 -0.80 21.83 12.83
CA THR A 91 -0.10 22.77 11.95
C THR A 91 1.39 22.47 11.90
N LEU A 92 2.05 22.24 13.04
CA LEU A 92 3.47 21.89 13.10
C LEU A 92 3.78 20.58 12.37
N ILE A 93 2.90 19.58 12.48
CA ILE A 93 3.05 18.33 11.73
C ILE A 93 2.96 18.59 10.22
N ALA A 94 1.97 19.37 9.77
CA ALA A 94 1.79 19.66 8.35
C ALA A 94 2.94 20.50 7.77
N THR A 95 3.35 21.57 8.45
CA THR A 95 4.47 22.42 8.01
C THR A 95 5.80 21.68 8.09
N GLY A 96 6.01 20.85 9.12
CA GLY A 96 7.17 19.97 9.22
C GLY A 96 7.23 18.94 8.08
N THR A 97 6.09 18.35 7.71
CA THR A 97 5.99 17.43 6.57
C THR A 97 6.32 18.14 5.25
N LEU A 98 5.81 19.36 5.05
CA LEU A 98 6.15 20.19 3.88
C LEU A 98 7.64 20.56 3.85
N GLY A 99 8.22 20.91 5.01
CA GLY A 99 9.65 21.18 5.14
C GLY A 99 10.52 19.97 4.81
N LEU A 100 10.13 18.77 5.27
CA LEU A 100 10.81 17.52 4.92
C LEU A 100 10.71 17.21 3.43
N LEU A 101 9.56 17.46 2.79
CA LEU A 101 9.41 17.31 1.35
C LEU A 101 10.33 18.28 0.59
N ALA A 102 10.34 19.56 0.96
CA ALA A 102 11.21 20.55 0.33
C ALA A 102 12.69 20.18 0.51
N LEU A 103 13.09 19.78 1.71
CA LEU A 103 14.45 19.31 1.98
C LEU A 103 14.81 18.10 1.11
N ASN A 104 13.91 17.14 0.97
CA ASN A 104 14.10 15.94 0.15
C ASN A 104 14.29 16.30 -1.34
N ILE A 105 13.43 17.19 -1.87
CA ILE A 105 13.53 17.72 -3.25
C ILE A 105 14.88 18.42 -3.45
N TYR A 106 15.22 19.34 -2.55
CA TYR A 106 16.48 20.09 -2.63
C TYR A 106 17.70 19.18 -2.53
N SER A 107 17.70 18.20 -1.62
CA SER A 107 18.82 17.24 -1.50
C SER A 107 18.97 16.36 -2.74
N SER A 108 17.88 16.09 -3.45
CA SER A 108 17.86 15.19 -4.61
C SER A 108 18.21 15.90 -5.92
N LEU A 109 17.67 17.12 -6.12
CA LEU A 109 17.78 17.86 -7.37
C LEU A 109 18.66 19.13 -7.26
N GLY A 110 19.05 19.56 -6.06
CA GLY A 110 19.80 20.80 -5.84
C GLY A 110 18.99 22.09 -6.04
N THR A 111 17.68 21.98 -6.29
CA THR A 111 16.79 23.11 -6.57
C THR A 111 15.37 22.85 -6.06
N LEU A 112 14.65 23.94 -5.76
CA LEU A 112 13.23 23.94 -5.43
C LEU A 112 12.36 24.53 -6.55
N SER A 113 12.95 24.81 -7.72
CA SER A 113 12.20 25.32 -8.87
C SER A 113 11.14 24.32 -9.31
N LEU A 114 9.87 24.67 -9.14
CA LEU A 114 8.73 23.78 -9.42
C LEU A 114 8.77 23.23 -10.85
N ARG A 115 9.09 24.09 -11.83
CA ARG A 115 9.20 23.70 -13.24
C ARG A 115 10.27 22.63 -13.44
N TYR A 116 11.44 22.83 -12.84
CA TYR A 116 12.54 21.88 -12.95
C TYR A 116 12.22 20.54 -12.26
N VAL A 117 11.56 20.59 -11.11
CA VAL A 117 11.12 19.39 -10.37
C VAL A 117 10.12 18.58 -11.19
N VAL A 118 9.19 19.25 -11.88
CA VAL A 118 8.22 18.63 -12.79
C VAL A 118 8.91 17.97 -13.98
N GLU A 119 9.78 18.69 -14.67
CA GLU A 119 10.51 18.18 -15.84
C GLU A 119 11.46 17.02 -15.48
N ASN A 120 11.98 16.98 -14.25
CA ASN A 120 12.91 15.97 -13.77
C ASN A 120 12.31 15.07 -12.68
N TYR A 121 10.99 14.94 -12.64
CA TYR A 121 10.30 14.17 -11.62
C TYR A 121 10.72 12.68 -11.59
N PRO A 122 10.98 11.99 -12.72
CA PRO A 122 11.50 10.61 -12.68
C PRO A 122 12.83 10.50 -11.93
N LEU A 123 13.74 11.45 -12.18
CA LEU A 123 15.05 11.52 -11.51
C LEU A 123 14.90 11.81 -10.02
N TYR A 124 14.02 12.75 -9.66
CA TYR A 124 13.69 13.04 -8.28
C TYR A 124 13.14 11.79 -7.57
N SER A 125 12.16 11.13 -8.17
CA SER A 125 11.51 9.96 -7.58
C SER A 125 12.50 8.82 -7.35
N TYR A 126 13.49 8.63 -8.22
CA TYR A 126 14.56 7.66 -8.02
C TYR A 126 15.45 8.05 -6.82
N LYS A 127 16.00 9.27 -6.84
CA LYS A 127 16.93 9.76 -5.80
C LYS A 127 16.29 9.88 -4.41
N ALA A 128 15.02 10.24 -4.35
CA ALA A 128 14.25 10.33 -3.11
C ALA A 128 14.18 8.97 -2.38
N THR A 129 14.27 7.87 -3.12
CA THR A 129 14.27 6.50 -2.57
C THR A 129 15.68 5.93 -2.36
N ASP A 130 16.72 6.55 -2.91
CA ASP A 130 18.10 6.05 -2.85
C ASP A 130 18.87 6.56 -1.62
N GLY A 131 18.86 7.88 -1.38
CA GLY A 131 19.58 8.52 -0.29
C GLY A 131 18.70 9.22 0.77
N ALA A 132 17.50 9.65 0.38
CA ALA A 132 16.59 10.42 1.24
C ALA A 132 15.37 9.61 1.74
N ALA A 133 15.43 8.28 1.65
CA ALA A 133 14.32 7.39 2.01
C ALA A 133 13.84 7.61 3.45
N TRP A 134 14.74 7.91 4.40
CA TRP A 134 14.37 8.19 5.79
C TRP A 134 13.47 9.43 5.93
N MET A 135 13.63 10.45 5.09
CA MET A 135 12.76 11.64 5.09
C MET A 135 11.35 11.25 4.65
N VAL A 136 11.23 10.35 3.67
CA VAL A 136 9.95 9.80 3.23
C VAL A 136 9.29 8.98 4.34
N LEU A 137 10.05 8.15 5.07
CA LEU A 137 9.55 7.40 6.21
C LEU A 137 9.12 8.30 7.38
N ALA A 138 9.82 9.42 7.60
CA ALA A 138 9.42 10.42 8.59
C ALA A 138 8.08 11.08 8.20
N MET A 139 7.88 11.41 6.92
CA MET A 139 6.60 11.89 6.40
C MET A 139 5.47 10.87 6.58
N TYR A 140 5.72 9.57 6.37
CA TYR A 140 4.72 8.53 6.65
C TYR A 140 4.40 8.41 8.14
N SER A 141 5.40 8.53 9.00
CA SER A 141 5.22 8.54 10.46
C SER A 141 4.36 9.74 10.91
N ALA A 142 4.50 10.90 10.26
CA ALA A 142 3.65 12.06 10.48
C ALA A 142 2.17 11.79 10.11
N LEU A 143 1.91 11.13 8.99
CA LEU A 143 0.55 10.72 8.60
C LEU A 143 -0.04 9.68 9.55
N PHE A 144 0.75 8.69 9.98
CA PHE A 144 0.34 7.74 11.00
C PHE A 144 -0.04 8.44 12.31
N LEU A 145 0.73 9.44 12.73
CA LEU A 145 0.47 10.20 13.94
C LEU A 145 -0.88 10.94 13.84
N GLN A 146 -1.20 11.53 12.68
CA GLN A 146 -2.51 12.14 12.44
C GLN A 146 -3.65 11.09 12.45
N LEU A 147 -3.43 9.91 11.86
CA LEU A 147 -4.39 8.80 11.94
C LEU A 147 -4.58 8.29 13.37
N MET A 148 -3.53 8.28 14.19
CA MET A 148 -3.63 7.97 15.61
C MET A 148 -4.43 9.02 16.37
N ASP A 149 -4.25 10.31 16.06
CA ASP A 149 -5.08 11.37 16.62
C ASP A 149 -6.57 11.11 16.36
N MET A 150 -6.94 10.76 15.12
CA MET A 150 -8.31 10.38 14.77
C MET A 150 -8.76 9.07 15.41
N TYR A 151 -7.86 8.09 15.54
CA TYR A 151 -8.18 6.82 16.18
C TYR A 151 -8.46 6.98 17.68
N PHE A 152 -7.68 7.80 18.40
CA PHE A 152 -7.85 7.98 19.85
C PHE A 152 -8.84 9.10 20.20
N GLY A 153 -8.74 10.24 19.53
CA GLY A 153 -9.52 11.46 19.77
C GLY A 153 -10.77 11.62 18.91
N GLY A 154 -11.01 10.71 17.97
CA GLY A 154 -12.11 10.80 17.03
C GLY A 154 -11.79 11.69 15.82
N VAL A 155 -12.48 11.42 14.72
CA VAL A 155 -12.45 12.23 13.49
C VAL A 155 -13.28 13.50 13.68
N THR A 156 -12.65 14.63 13.43
CA THR A 156 -13.25 15.96 13.45
C THR A 156 -12.98 16.60 12.09
N LYS A 157 -13.70 17.69 11.77
CA LYS A 157 -13.38 18.47 10.58
C LYS A 157 -11.92 18.92 10.58
N LYS A 158 -11.42 19.33 11.75
CA LYS A 158 -10.05 19.81 11.94
C LYS A 158 -9.00 18.76 11.55
N ASN A 159 -8.95 17.62 12.24
CA ASN A 159 -7.92 16.62 11.97
C ASN A 159 -8.12 15.91 10.62
N GLY A 160 -9.36 15.80 10.12
CA GLY A 160 -9.64 15.34 8.76
C GLY A 160 -9.03 16.26 7.69
N THR A 161 -9.19 17.58 7.81
CA THR A 161 -8.59 18.55 6.87
C THR A 161 -7.06 18.48 6.89
N PHE A 162 -6.45 18.41 8.08
CA PHE A 162 -4.99 18.29 8.19
C PHE A 162 -4.46 16.98 7.60
N LEU A 163 -5.20 15.87 7.71
CA LEU A 163 -4.86 14.61 7.06
C LEU A 163 -4.91 14.73 5.54
N LEU A 164 -6.00 15.26 4.98
CA LEU A 164 -6.13 15.40 3.52
C LEU A 164 -5.02 16.31 2.96
N LEU A 165 -4.66 17.38 3.68
CA LEU A 165 -3.53 18.23 3.33
C LEU A 165 -2.21 17.45 3.40
N GLY A 166 -1.99 16.67 4.46
CA GLY A 166 -0.82 15.81 4.60
C GLY A 166 -0.69 14.79 3.46
N LEU A 167 -1.79 14.13 3.09
CA LEU A 167 -1.82 13.19 1.96
C LEU A 167 -1.44 13.87 0.65
N LEU A 168 -1.94 15.08 0.41
CA LEU A 168 -1.59 15.87 -0.77
C LEU A 168 -0.09 16.23 -0.78
N ILE A 169 0.46 16.71 0.34
CA ILE A 169 1.89 17.03 0.47
C ILE A 169 2.74 15.78 0.18
N VAL A 170 2.47 14.68 0.89
CA VAL A 170 3.30 13.47 0.79
C VAL A 170 3.16 12.79 -0.58
N SER A 171 2.07 13.03 -1.31
CA SER A 171 1.91 12.50 -2.67
C SER A 171 3.03 12.88 -3.64
N PHE A 172 3.61 14.08 -3.47
CA PHE A 172 4.72 14.52 -4.29
C PHE A 172 6.00 13.70 -4.07
N SER A 173 6.15 13.00 -2.94
CA SER A 173 7.31 12.14 -2.65
C SER A 173 7.39 10.84 -3.47
N GLY A 174 6.36 10.51 -4.27
CA GLY A 174 6.37 9.36 -5.19
C GLY A 174 5.92 8.01 -4.61
N GLY A 175 5.60 7.95 -3.31
CA GLY A 175 5.14 6.72 -2.63
C GLY A 175 3.63 6.51 -2.67
N ARG A 176 3.13 5.94 -3.78
CA ARG A 176 1.69 5.87 -4.10
C ARG A 176 0.89 4.86 -3.25
N GLY A 177 1.43 3.67 -3.06
CA GLY A 177 0.69 2.58 -2.42
C GLY A 177 0.26 2.95 -1.01
N ILE A 178 1.21 3.29 -0.14
CA ILE A 178 0.95 3.54 1.28
C ILE A 178 -0.02 4.72 1.54
N LEU A 179 -0.06 5.71 0.64
CA LEU A 179 -1.01 6.83 0.74
C LEU A 179 -2.45 6.37 0.55
N VAL A 180 -2.69 5.40 -0.34
CA VAL A 180 -4.01 4.77 -0.48
C VAL A 180 -4.43 4.11 0.83
N LEU A 181 -3.52 3.45 1.57
CA LEU A 181 -3.85 2.88 2.89
C LEU A 181 -4.21 3.95 3.91
N PHE A 182 -3.49 5.06 3.94
CA PHE A 182 -3.82 6.14 4.84
C PHE A 182 -5.21 6.74 4.54
N ALA A 183 -5.54 6.92 3.26
CA ALA A 183 -6.87 7.35 2.84
C ALA A 183 -7.97 6.33 3.19
N LEU A 184 -7.73 5.05 2.98
CA LEU A 184 -8.67 3.97 3.32
C LEU A 184 -8.88 3.86 4.84
N MET A 185 -7.79 3.95 5.62
CA MET A 185 -7.85 4.03 7.08
C MET A 185 -8.74 5.19 7.52
N PHE A 186 -8.56 6.38 6.94
CA PHE A 186 -9.40 7.54 7.22
C PHE A 186 -10.89 7.31 6.91
N ILE A 187 -11.22 6.74 5.75
CA ILE A 187 -12.60 6.41 5.36
C ILE A 187 -13.21 5.42 6.35
N VAL A 188 -12.45 4.41 6.78
CA VAL A 188 -12.93 3.41 7.74
C VAL A 188 -13.15 4.04 9.12
N LEU A 189 -12.23 4.90 9.59
CA LEU A 189 -12.43 5.66 10.83
C LEU A 189 -13.72 6.51 10.78
N LEU A 190 -13.98 7.17 9.63
CA LEU A 190 -15.21 7.95 9.41
C LEU A 190 -16.48 7.08 9.44
N MET A 191 -16.44 5.91 8.80
CA MET A 191 -17.56 4.96 8.77
C MET A 191 -18.00 4.57 10.19
N PHE A 192 -17.04 4.37 11.09
CA PHE A 192 -17.34 3.95 12.45
C PHE A 192 -17.86 5.06 13.37
N GLN A 193 -17.54 6.34 13.11
CA GLN A 193 -17.89 7.46 13.97
C GLN A 193 -19.33 8.00 13.80
N ARG A 194 -20.21 7.29 13.09
CA ARG A 194 -21.61 7.71 12.82
C ARG A 194 -21.71 9.10 12.18
N VAL A 195 -20.82 9.37 11.22
CA VAL A 195 -20.92 10.59 10.42
C VAL A 195 -22.17 10.52 9.52
N ALA A 196 -22.88 11.64 9.36
CA ALA A 196 -24.02 11.72 8.45
C ALA A 196 -23.61 11.29 7.03
N PHE A 197 -24.46 10.53 6.34
CA PHE A 197 -24.14 9.94 5.03
C PHE A 197 -23.52 10.93 4.03
N TRP A 198 -24.11 12.12 3.89
CA TRP A 198 -23.59 13.15 2.99
C TRP A 198 -22.18 13.63 3.37
N LYS A 199 -21.88 13.76 4.66
CA LYS A 199 -20.55 14.14 5.13
C LYS A 199 -19.54 13.00 4.89
N PHE A 200 -19.96 11.75 5.06
CA PHE A 200 -19.16 10.59 4.72
C PHE A 200 -18.87 10.51 3.21
N LEU A 201 -19.89 10.70 2.37
CA LEU A 201 -19.76 10.68 0.91
C LEU A 201 -18.83 11.80 0.42
N MET A 202 -19.04 13.03 0.90
CA MET A 202 -18.16 14.16 0.54
C MET A 202 -16.72 13.91 0.99
N ALA A 203 -16.49 13.46 2.23
CA ALA A 203 -15.13 13.17 2.70
C ALA A 203 -14.48 12.02 1.92
N SER A 204 -15.24 11.00 1.55
CA SER A 204 -14.76 9.87 0.73
C SER A 204 -14.43 10.33 -0.70
N LEU A 205 -15.29 11.15 -1.32
CA LEU A 205 -15.03 11.74 -2.63
C LEU A 205 -13.82 12.67 -2.61
N LEU A 206 -13.64 13.49 -1.57
CA LEU A 206 -12.44 14.31 -1.40
C LEU A 206 -11.18 13.45 -1.23
N ALA A 207 -11.25 12.37 -0.45
CA ALA A 207 -10.12 11.45 -0.30
C ALA A 207 -9.78 10.76 -1.63
N ILE A 208 -10.79 10.30 -2.38
CA ILE A 208 -10.63 9.72 -3.72
C ILE A 208 -10.07 10.77 -4.69
N ALA A 209 -10.58 12.00 -4.69
CA ALA A 209 -10.10 13.07 -5.55
C ALA A 209 -8.67 13.49 -5.21
N ALA A 210 -8.30 13.58 -3.93
CA ALA A 210 -6.93 13.85 -3.51
C ALA A 210 -5.98 12.73 -3.96
N MET A 211 -6.41 11.47 -3.84
CA MET A 211 -5.64 10.32 -4.33
C MET A 211 -5.57 10.25 -5.86
N GLY A 212 -6.66 10.57 -6.56
CA GLY A 212 -6.74 10.60 -8.02
C GLY A 212 -5.91 11.73 -8.62
N ALA A 213 -5.95 12.93 -8.02
CA ALA A 213 -5.09 14.04 -8.38
C ALA A 213 -3.62 13.68 -8.16
N SER A 214 -3.29 13.08 -7.01
CA SER A 214 -1.95 12.50 -6.77
C SER A 214 -1.55 11.51 -7.86
N PHE A 215 -2.48 10.63 -8.29
CA PHE A 215 -2.21 9.64 -9.31
C PHE A 215 -1.90 10.31 -10.65
N ILE A 216 -2.80 11.17 -11.15
CA ILE A 216 -2.70 11.85 -12.45
C ILE A 216 -1.44 12.72 -12.51
N ILE A 217 -1.17 13.48 -11.46
CA ILE A 217 0.03 14.33 -11.38
C ILE A 217 1.27 13.43 -11.50
N VAL A 218 1.36 12.36 -10.72
CA VAL A 218 2.56 11.51 -10.71
C VAL A 218 2.72 10.65 -11.96
N THR A 219 1.62 10.18 -12.58
CA THR A 219 1.70 9.43 -13.84
C THR A 219 2.04 10.33 -15.02
N GLY A 220 1.38 11.51 -15.12
CA GLY A 220 1.70 12.49 -16.15
C GLY A 220 3.12 13.06 -16.05
N LEU A 221 3.70 13.08 -14.85
CA LEU A 221 5.10 13.47 -14.63
C LEU A 221 6.12 12.35 -14.86
N ARG A 222 5.69 11.09 -15.02
CA ARG A 222 6.59 9.92 -15.20
C ARG A 222 6.65 9.38 -16.61
N ALA A 223 5.63 9.62 -17.42
CA ALA A 223 5.61 9.26 -18.82
C ALA A 223 6.01 10.50 -19.67
N PRO A 224 7.23 10.59 -20.23
CA PRO A 224 7.44 11.48 -21.35
C PRO A 224 6.53 11.02 -22.49
N ASP A 225 5.85 11.95 -23.17
CA ASP A 225 5.04 11.65 -24.36
C ASP A 225 5.86 10.75 -25.28
N ALA A 226 5.37 9.53 -25.52
CA ALA A 226 5.97 8.66 -26.51
C ALA A 226 5.93 9.42 -27.85
N PRO A 227 7.04 9.50 -28.61
CA PRO A 227 6.97 10.06 -29.95
C PRO A 227 5.91 9.26 -30.74
N PRO A 228 5.03 9.94 -31.51
CA PRO A 228 3.97 9.26 -32.23
C PRO A 228 4.57 8.16 -33.09
N GLU A 229 4.03 6.94 -32.96
CA GLU A 229 4.40 5.80 -33.80
C GLU A 229 4.34 6.23 -35.27
N VAL A 230 5.50 6.35 -35.89
CA VAL A 230 5.58 6.29 -37.35
C VAL A 230 5.26 4.84 -37.69
N VAL A 231 3.99 4.56 -37.95
CA VAL A 231 3.55 3.31 -38.55
C VAL A 231 4.20 3.24 -39.92
N THR A 232 5.39 2.66 -40.00
CA THR A 232 5.96 2.24 -41.27
C THR A 232 5.12 1.08 -41.76
N PRO A 233 4.41 1.20 -42.89
CA PRO A 233 3.59 0.12 -43.40
C PRO A 233 4.51 -1.06 -43.70
N VAL A 234 4.25 -2.19 -43.04
CA VAL A 234 4.91 -3.46 -43.32
C VAL A 234 4.71 -3.77 -44.79
N ALA A 235 5.80 -3.71 -45.57
CA ALA A 235 5.79 -4.12 -46.96
C ALA A 235 5.34 -5.59 -47.03
N LYS A 236 4.28 -5.84 -47.80
CA LYS A 236 3.82 -7.20 -48.12
C LYS A 236 5.00 -8.02 -48.66
N PRO A 237 5.30 -9.21 -48.10
CA PRO A 237 6.24 -10.11 -48.74
C PRO A 237 5.55 -10.75 -49.95
N THR A 238 5.85 -10.25 -51.14
CA THR A 238 5.60 -10.97 -52.40
C THR A 238 6.61 -12.10 -52.49
N GLY A 239 6.11 -13.33 -52.53
CA GLY A 239 6.93 -14.54 -52.54
C GLY A 239 7.67 -14.79 -53.86
N HIS A 240 8.79 -15.49 -53.77
CA HIS A 240 9.08 -16.77 -54.45
C HIS A 240 10.59 -17.01 -54.58
N SER A 241 11.11 -18.00 -53.85
CA SER A 241 12.10 -18.94 -54.39
C SER A 241 12.25 -20.16 -53.48
N PRO A 242 12.24 -21.39 -54.03
CA PRO A 242 12.41 -22.63 -53.27
C PRO A 242 13.87 -23.09 -53.23
N LYS A 243 14.19 -23.90 -52.22
CA LYS A 243 15.41 -24.71 -51.98
C LYS A 243 16.46 -24.08 -51.05
N ALA A 244 16.44 -24.52 -49.79
CA ALA A 244 17.57 -25.23 -49.16
C ALA A 244 17.13 -25.77 -47.78
N LYS A 245 17.06 -27.10 -47.66
CA LYS A 245 17.01 -27.81 -46.37
C LYS A 245 18.40 -27.77 -45.75
N ALA A 246 18.54 -27.22 -44.55
CA ALA A 246 19.58 -27.64 -43.60
C ALA A 246 19.16 -27.29 -42.16
N LYS A 247 19.15 -28.33 -41.33
CA LYS A 247 19.05 -28.37 -39.86
C LYS A 247 19.34 -27.04 -39.13
N ALA A 248 18.34 -26.54 -38.42
CA ALA A 248 18.54 -25.76 -37.20
C ALA A 248 17.65 -26.37 -36.12
N ALA A 249 18.29 -26.89 -35.07
CA ALA A 249 17.64 -27.30 -33.84
C ALA A 249 16.80 -26.13 -33.32
N GLN A 250 15.56 -26.42 -32.88
CA GLN A 250 14.71 -25.46 -32.21
C GLN A 250 15.42 -24.98 -30.94
N ALA A 251 16.02 -23.80 -31.01
CA ALA A 251 16.33 -23.02 -29.83
C ALA A 251 14.99 -22.65 -29.16
N PRO A 252 14.89 -22.68 -27.82
CA PRO A 252 13.71 -22.16 -27.13
C PRO A 252 13.49 -20.70 -27.54
N PRO A 253 12.24 -20.21 -27.58
CA PRO A 253 11.95 -18.86 -28.05
C PRO A 253 12.75 -17.86 -27.20
N VAL A 254 13.67 -17.16 -27.86
CA VAL A 254 14.36 -16.00 -27.29
C VAL A 254 13.27 -14.97 -27.02
N LEU A 255 13.07 -14.68 -25.73
CA LEU A 255 12.23 -13.58 -25.26
C LEU A 255 12.52 -12.34 -26.10
N ALA A 256 11.54 -11.89 -26.88
CA ALA A 256 11.62 -10.60 -27.52
C ALA A 256 11.82 -9.55 -26.42
N GLU A 257 12.95 -8.84 -26.48
CA GLU A 257 13.25 -7.72 -25.60
C GLU A 257 12.23 -6.62 -25.87
N VAL A 258 11.13 -6.61 -25.12
CA VAL A 258 10.16 -5.51 -25.16
C VAL A 258 10.88 -4.25 -24.68
N ALA A 259 10.90 -3.23 -25.54
CA ALA A 259 11.60 -1.99 -25.25
C ALA A 259 11.06 -1.34 -23.95
N PRO A 260 11.92 -0.69 -23.15
CA PRO A 260 11.58 -0.29 -21.77
C PRO A 260 10.51 0.80 -21.64
N THR A 261 10.10 1.42 -22.73
CA THR A 261 9.14 2.52 -22.76
C THR A 261 7.70 2.05 -22.97
N GLU A 262 7.48 0.86 -23.53
CA GLU A 262 6.13 0.33 -23.75
C GLU A 262 5.60 -0.49 -22.56
N SER A 263 6.47 -0.87 -21.60
CA SER A 263 6.13 -1.83 -20.55
C SER A 263 6.07 -1.27 -19.13
N PHE A 264 6.43 0.00 -18.89
CA PHE A 264 6.45 0.54 -17.52
C PHE A 264 5.05 0.72 -16.91
N GLU A 265 4.04 0.94 -17.75
CA GLU A 265 2.63 0.99 -17.35
C GLU A 265 2.01 -0.40 -17.21
N ASP A 266 2.47 -1.40 -17.98
CA ASP A 266 1.96 -2.78 -17.89
C ASP A 266 2.61 -3.61 -16.77
N LEU A 267 3.92 -3.46 -16.52
CA LEU A 267 4.68 -4.25 -15.54
C LEU A 267 4.32 -3.93 -14.07
N ASN A 268 3.81 -2.74 -13.77
CA ASN A 268 3.41 -2.36 -12.41
C ASN A 268 1.94 -2.68 -12.07
N TYR A 269 1.18 -3.20 -13.03
CA TYR A 269 -0.28 -3.31 -12.91
C TYR A 269 -0.86 -4.67 -13.32
N ASN A 270 -0.12 -5.53 -14.02
CA ASN A 270 -0.65 -6.82 -14.43
C ASN A 270 -0.27 -7.94 -13.43
N ALA A 271 -1.09 -8.11 -12.40
CA ALA A 271 -0.90 -9.16 -11.40
C ALA A 271 -0.97 -10.58 -12.02
N ALA A 272 -1.75 -10.75 -13.09
CA ALA A 272 -1.82 -12.01 -13.83
C ALA A 272 -0.49 -12.31 -14.53
N PHE A 273 0.12 -11.33 -15.19
CA PHE A 273 1.45 -11.46 -15.80
C PHE A 273 2.52 -11.88 -14.79
N ILE A 274 2.60 -11.19 -13.64
CA ILE A 274 3.59 -11.52 -12.60
C ILE A 274 3.33 -12.92 -12.02
N SER A 275 2.07 -13.30 -11.84
CA SER A 275 1.71 -14.62 -11.32
C SER A 275 2.06 -15.75 -12.31
N GLU A 276 1.83 -15.53 -13.60
CA GLU A 276 2.25 -16.44 -14.68
C GLU A 276 3.77 -16.61 -14.70
N ASP A 277 4.53 -15.52 -14.66
CA ASP A 277 6.00 -15.58 -14.68
C ASP A 277 6.54 -16.36 -13.47
N VAL A 278 6.00 -16.11 -12.27
CA VAL A 278 6.39 -16.86 -11.07
C VAL A 278 6.06 -18.35 -11.21
N LEU A 279 4.87 -18.70 -11.71
CA LEU A 279 4.50 -20.10 -11.96
C LEU A 279 5.46 -20.78 -12.94
N ARG A 280 5.80 -20.12 -14.06
CA ARG A 280 6.75 -20.67 -15.07
C ARG A 280 8.13 -20.93 -14.48
N VAL A 281 8.62 -20.01 -13.67
CA VAL A 281 9.98 -20.09 -13.11
C VAL A 281 10.07 -21.16 -12.01
N ILE A 282 9.00 -21.34 -11.23
CA ILE A 282 8.88 -22.43 -10.25
C ILE A 282 8.75 -23.79 -10.95
N GLU A 283 7.86 -23.93 -11.94
CA GLU A 283 7.65 -25.18 -12.69
C GLU A 283 8.92 -25.63 -13.41
N SER A 284 9.70 -24.66 -13.93
CA SER A 284 10.99 -24.95 -14.58
C SER A 284 12.15 -25.19 -13.60
N HIS A 285 11.89 -25.25 -12.30
CA HIS A 285 12.89 -25.39 -11.23
C HIS A 285 14.05 -24.38 -11.30
N LYS A 286 13.81 -23.21 -11.92
CA LYS A 286 14.82 -22.16 -12.03
C LYS A 286 14.94 -21.34 -10.75
N VAL A 287 13.89 -21.32 -9.95
CA VAL A 287 13.84 -20.62 -8.66
C VAL A 287 13.20 -21.52 -7.62
N GLU A 288 13.86 -21.62 -6.47
CA GLU A 288 13.35 -22.39 -5.32
C GLU A 288 12.59 -21.48 -4.35
N PRO A 289 11.46 -21.94 -3.80
CA PRO A 289 10.77 -21.22 -2.75
C PRO A 289 11.65 -21.02 -1.51
N LYS A 290 11.78 -19.78 -1.05
CA LYS A 290 12.56 -19.43 0.16
C LYS A 290 12.04 -18.16 0.81
N ALA A 291 12.50 -17.87 2.02
CA ALA A 291 12.08 -16.68 2.77
C ALA A 291 12.74 -15.38 2.24
N TYR A 292 12.39 -14.94 1.03
CA TYR A 292 12.91 -13.70 0.40
C TYR A 292 12.77 -12.46 1.29
N ALA A 293 11.67 -12.35 2.03
CA ALA A 293 11.45 -11.27 2.98
C ALA A 293 12.52 -11.19 4.08
N LEU A 294 13.10 -12.32 4.49
CA LEU A 294 14.14 -12.36 5.52
C LEU A 294 15.46 -11.80 4.99
N GLU A 295 15.80 -12.08 3.73
CA GLU A 295 16.99 -11.52 3.06
C GLU A 295 16.90 -9.99 3.00
N ASP A 296 15.74 -9.45 2.59
CA ASP A 296 15.53 -8.01 2.54
C ASP A 296 15.51 -7.40 3.96
N ALA A 297 14.99 -8.11 4.97
CA ALA A 297 14.93 -7.64 6.35
C ALA A 297 16.32 -7.42 6.97
N MET A 298 17.30 -8.27 6.67
CA MET A 298 18.66 -8.19 7.22
C MET A 298 19.36 -6.87 6.87
N THR A 299 19.07 -6.31 5.70
CA THR A 299 19.73 -5.09 5.22
C THR A 299 18.83 -3.86 5.30
N LEU A 300 17.53 -4.04 5.60
CA LEU A 300 16.49 -3.01 5.49
C LEU A 300 16.86 -1.68 6.17
N PHE A 301 17.30 -1.74 7.42
CA PHE A 301 17.61 -0.56 8.24
C PHE A 301 19.06 -0.08 8.13
N VAL A 302 19.92 -0.78 7.37
CA VAL A 302 21.31 -0.37 7.17
C VAL A 302 21.36 0.74 6.11
N PRO A 303 21.88 1.94 6.43
CA PRO A 303 22.08 3.00 5.44
C PRO A 303 23.06 2.55 4.34
N ARG A 304 22.81 2.93 3.08
CA ARG A 304 23.72 2.61 1.96
C ARG A 304 25.11 3.23 2.12
N GLN A 305 25.22 4.32 2.87
CA GLN A 305 26.51 4.91 3.24
C GLN A 305 27.36 3.95 4.09
N LEU A 306 26.73 3.14 4.95
CA LEU A 306 27.40 2.13 5.78
C LEU A 306 27.52 0.77 5.08
N MET A 307 26.66 0.51 4.08
CA MET A 307 26.69 -0.69 3.25
C MET A 307 26.49 -0.34 1.77
N PRO A 308 27.55 0.08 1.05
CA PRO A 308 27.45 0.52 -0.35
C PRO A 308 26.94 -0.58 -1.29
N GLY A 309 27.23 -1.85 -0.97
CA GLY A 309 26.76 -3.02 -1.73
C GLY A 309 25.32 -3.44 -1.42
N LYS A 310 24.58 -2.70 -0.58
CA LYS A 310 23.20 -3.03 -0.23
C LYS A 310 22.32 -3.02 -1.49
N PRO A 311 21.58 -4.10 -1.78
CA PRO A 311 20.69 -4.17 -2.93
C PRO A 311 19.69 -3.01 -2.98
N VAL A 312 19.46 -2.49 -4.19
CA VAL A 312 18.42 -1.46 -4.41
C VAL A 312 17.04 -2.09 -4.50
N SER A 313 16.98 -3.27 -5.10
CA SER A 313 15.75 -3.99 -5.37
C SER A 313 15.51 -5.15 -4.40
N THR A 314 14.25 -5.48 -4.16
CA THR A 314 13.82 -6.61 -3.33
C THR A 314 14.41 -7.91 -3.84
N ALA A 315 14.66 -8.84 -2.93
CA ALA A 315 15.16 -10.17 -3.25
C ALA A 315 14.28 -10.86 -4.31
N GLU A 316 12.96 -10.71 -4.21
CA GLU A 316 11.99 -11.23 -5.18
C GLU A 316 12.21 -10.67 -6.60
N THR A 317 12.38 -9.35 -6.71
CA THR A 317 12.63 -8.70 -8.01
C THR A 317 13.98 -9.12 -8.57
N ARG A 318 15.01 -9.25 -7.73
CA ARG A 318 16.35 -9.70 -8.15
C ARG A 318 16.33 -11.10 -8.72
N GLU A 319 15.49 -11.97 -8.17
CA GLU A 319 15.38 -13.36 -8.58
C GLU A 319 14.58 -13.52 -9.89
N ILE A 320 13.37 -12.94 -9.97
CA ILE A 320 12.48 -13.14 -11.14
C ILE A 320 12.84 -12.18 -12.29
N TYR A 321 13.25 -10.95 -11.97
CA TYR A 321 13.50 -9.88 -12.95
C TYR A 321 14.88 -9.22 -12.75
N PRO A 322 15.99 -9.97 -12.93
CA PRO A 322 17.34 -9.46 -12.66
C PRO A 322 17.70 -8.22 -13.50
N HIS A 323 17.15 -8.10 -14.72
CA HIS A 323 17.35 -6.95 -15.58
C HIS A 323 16.64 -5.68 -15.05
N VAL A 324 15.46 -5.81 -14.42
CA VAL A 324 14.75 -4.70 -13.76
C VAL A 324 15.49 -4.30 -12.48
N ALA A 325 15.97 -5.29 -11.73
CA ALA A 325 16.72 -5.05 -10.51
C ALA A 325 18.06 -4.31 -10.77
N LYS A 326 18.76 -4.65 -11.86
CA LYS A 326 19.99 -3.94 -12.29
C LYS A 326 19.75 -2.45 -12.57
N ARG A 327 18.52 -2.05 -12.92
CA ARG A 327 18.12 -0.64 -13.13
C ARG A 327 17.70 0.06 -11.83
N GLY A 328 17.84 -0.59 -10.67
CA GLY A 328 17.44 -0.05 -9.36
C GLY A 328 15.93 0.03 -9.17
N THR A 329 15.14 -0.69 -9.98
CA THR A 329 13.68 -0.69 -9.92
C THR A 329 13.15 -1.90 -9.16
N ASN A 330 12.04 -1.71 -8.46
CA ASN A 330 11.36 -2.74 -7.68
C ASN A 330 10.04 -3.13 -8.35
N ILE A 331 9.84 -4.43 -8.57
CA ILE A 331 8.53 -4.97 -8.90
C ILE A 331 7.82 -5.33 -7.59
N THR A 332 6.53 -5.04 -7.55
CA THR A 332 5.68 -5.35 -6.42
C THR A 332 4.90 -6.61 -6.76
N PHE A 333 5.21 -7.72 -6.08
CA PHE A 333 4.60 -9.02 -6.34
C PHE A 333 3.21 -9.08 -5.71
N PRO A 334 2.17 -9.50 -6.46
CA PRO A 334 0.83 -9.65 -5.90
C PRO A 334 0.77 -10.83 -4.93
N LEU A 335 -0.32 -10.93 -4.15
CA LEU A 335 -0.48 -11.91 -3.08
C LEU A 335 -0.15 -13.35 -3.49
N LYS A 336 -0.77 -13.86 -4.57
CA LYS A 336 -0.56 -15.24 -5.01
C LYS A 336 0.89 -15.48 -5.45
N ALA A 337 1.46 -14.58 -6.24
CA ALA A 337 2.87 -14.66 -6.66
C ALA A 337 3.84 -14.58 -5.46
N ASN A 338 3.61 -13.66 -4.52
CA ASN A 338 4.43 -13.49 -3.31
C ASN A 338 4.38 -14.74 -2.43
N ILE A 339 3.19 -15.33 -2.24
CA ILE A 339 3.02 -16.58 -1.46
C ILE A 339 3.68 -17.76 -2.15
N LEU A 340 3.53 -17.90 -3.46
CA LEU A 340 4.20 -18.93 -4.27
C LEU A 340 5.72 -18.87 -4.12
N MET A 341 6.30 -17.68 -4.25
CA MET A 341 7.75 -17.50 -4.10
C MET A 341 8.25 -17.86 -2.69
N HIS A 342 7.44 -17.67 -1.66
CA HIS A 342 7.88 -17.92 -0.28
C HIS A 342 7.63 -19.36 0.19
N LEU A 343 6.55 -19.98 -0.27
CA LEU A 343 6.04 -21.23 0.29
C LEU A 343 5.89 -22.37 -0.74
N GLY A 344 6.01 -22.08 -2.03
CA GLY A 344 5.91 -23.04 -3.13
C GLY A 344 4.49 -23.21 -3.70
N GLU A 345 4.34 -24.15 -4.63
CA GLU A 345 3.15 -24.31 -5.47
C GLU A 345 1.85 -24.55 -4.69
N TRP A 346 1.89 -25.37 -3.64
CA TRP A 346 0.72 -25.67 -2.81
C TRP A 346 0.11 -24.40 -2.19
N ALA A 347 0.94 -23.38 -1.95
CA ALA A 347 0.54 -22.17 -1.29
C ALA A 347 -0.32 -21.25 -2.18
N PHE A 348 -0.36 -21.50 -3.49
CA PHE A 348 -1.30 -20.85 -4.42
C PHE A 348 -2.76 -21.04 -4.01
N TYR A 349 -3.08 -22.21 -3.43
CA TYR A 349 -4.42 -22.60 -2.97
C TYR A 349 -4.67 -22.23 -1.49
N ALA A 350 -3.69 -21.66 -0.80
CA ALA A 350 -3.74 -21.36 0.64
C ALA A 350 -3.71 -19.86 0.96
N ASP A 351 -3.74 -18.98 -0.04
CA ASP A 351 -3.73 -17.52 0.13
C ASP A 351 -4.93 -17.00 0.95
N TRP A 352 -6.06 -17.70 0.89
CA TRP A 352 -7.25 -17.43 1.70
C TRP A 352 -6.98 -17.47 3.22
N ILE A 353 -6.00 -18.25 3.69
CA ILE A 353 -5.62 -18.28 5.11
C ILE A 353 -5.14 -16.89 5.53
N VAL A 354 -4.38 -16.22 4.65
CA VAL A 354 -3.88 -14.88 4.93
C VAL A 354 -5.02 -13.87 4.93
N VAL A 355 -5.97 -13.99 3.99
CA VAL A 355 -7.21 -13.20 4.00
C VAL A 355 -7.95 -13.39 5.32
N ALA A 356 -8.08 -14.64 5.80
CA ALA A 356 -8.78 -14.98 7.04
C ALA A 356 -8.12 -14.32 8.26
N VAL A 357 -6.79 -14.49 8.40
CA VAL A 357 -6.01 -13.92 9.52
C VAL A 357 -6.19 -12.42 9.56
N VAL A 358 -6.04 -11.75 8.42
CA VAL A 358 -6.16 -10.29 8.31
C VAL A 358 -7.59 -9.82 8.59
N GLN A 359 -8.61 -10.52 8.07
CA GLN A 359 -10.02 -10.21 8.34
C GLN A 359 -10.31 -10.28 9.85
N ILE A 360 -9.79 -11.30 10.52
CA ILE A 360 -9.91 -11.47 11.97
C ILE A 360 -9.16 -10.34 12.70
N LEU A 361 -7.93 -10.02 12.31
CA LEU A 361 -7.16 -8.92 12.89
C LEU A 361 -7.91 -7.58 12.78
N MET A 362 -8.51 -7.29 11.62
CA MET A 362 -9.30 -6.07 11.43
C MET A 362 -10.47 -6.01 12.43
N ILE A 363 -11.26 -7.07 12.53
CA ILE A 363 -12.42 -7.14 13.42
C ILE A 363 -11.99 -7.01 14.88
N LEU A 364 -10.92 -7.71 15.29
CA LEU A 364 -10.35 -7.61 16.62
C LEU A 364 -9.80 -6.20 16.91
N GLY A 365 -9.16 -5.55 15.93
CA GLY A 365 -8.65 -4.18 16.05
C GLY A 365 -9.77 -3.17 16.34
N VAL A 366 -10.89 -3.29 15.62
CA VAL A 366 -12.09 -2.48 15.86
C VAL A 366 -12.69 -2.78 17.23
N ALA A 367 -12.85 -4.06 17.59
CA ALA A 367 -13.43 -4.45 18.87
C ALA A 367 -12.55 -4.04 20.07
N ARG A 368 -11.22 -4.11 19.94
CA ARG A 368 -10.28 -3.68 20.97
C ARG A 368 -10.33 -2.17 21.17
N ARG A 369 -10.52 -1.38 20.11
CA ARG A 369 -10.73 0.06 20.25
C ARG A 369 -11.88 0.37 21.21
N THR A 370 -12.98 -0.36 21.10
CA THR A 370 -14.18 -0.18 21.94
C THR A 370 -13.91 -0.42 23.42
N ARG A 371 -13.07 -1.42 23.75
CA ARG A 371 -12.84 -1.83 25.14
C ARG A 371 -11.64 -1.12 25.78
N ALA A 372 -10.54 -1.00 25.03
CA ALA A 372 -9.27 -0.48 25.50
C ALA A 372 -8.45 0.03 24.30
N PRO A 373 -8.69 1.29 23.85
CA PRO A 373 -8.00 1.83 22.69
C PRO A 373 -6.50 1.93 23.00
N GLY A 374 -5.70 1.28 22.16
CA GLY A 374 -4.26 1.19 22.31
C GLY A 374 -3.56 0.94 20.98
N ILE A 375 -2.23 1.00 20.98
CA ILE A 375 -1.42 0.82 19.78
C ILE A 375 -1.67 -0.53 19.10
N VAL A 376 -1.84 -1.60 19.88
CA VAL A 376 -2.12 -2.94 19.35
C VAL A 376 -3.42 -2.95 18.54
N GLY A 377 -4.48 -2.31 19.04
CA GLY A 377 -5.75 -2.21 18.33
C GLY A 377 -5.64 -1.36 17.05
N PHE A 378 -4.88 -0.26 17.10
CA PHE A 378 -4.59 0.56 15.94
C PHE A 378 -3.83 -0.22 14.86
N THR A 379 -2.75 -0.92 15.24
CA THR A 379 -1.96 -1.74 14.34
C THR A 379 -2.78 -2.87 13.72
N MET A 380 -3.59 -3.57 14.52
CA MET A 380 -4.49 -4.62 14.03
C MET A 380 -5.48 -4.09 12.98
N LEU A 381 -6.08 -2.91 13.24
CA LEU A 381 -6.98 -2.25 12.29
C LEU A 381 -6.24 -1.81 11.02
N PHE A 382 -5.07 -1.20 11.17
CA PHE A 382 -4.27 -0.72 10.05
C PHE A 382 -3.75 -1.88 9.18
N CYS A 383 -3.20 -2.94 9.76
CA CYS A 383 -2.77 -4.14 9.03
C CYS A 383 -3.97 -4.82 8.35
N GLY A 384 -5.13 -4.85 9.03
CA GLY A 384 -6.38 -5.33 8.47
C GLY A 384 -6.78 -4.60 7.17
N LEU A 385 -6.75 -3.28 7.19
CA LEU A 385 -7.03 -2.44 6.02
C LEU A 385 -5.87 -2.44 5.01
N GLY A 386 -4.66 -2.65 5.50
CA GLY A 386 -3.41 -2.87 4.78
C GLY A 386 -3.52 -3.97 3.72
N PHE A 387 -4.42 -4.93 3.95
CA PHE A 387 -4.72 -6.02 3.03
C PHE A 387 -5.07 -5.56 1.61
N MET A 388 -5.69 -4.38 1.47
CA MET A 388 -6.04 -3.83 0.16
C MET A 388 -4.82 -3.57 -0.73
N LEU A 389 -3.70 -3.12 -0.14
CA LEU A 389 -2.45 -3.01 -0.87
C LEU A 389 -1.72 -4.33 -0.96
N VAL A 390 -1.81 -5.14 0.09
CA VAL A 390 -1.11 -6.42 0.24
C VAL A 390 -1.63 -7.47 -0.74
N ALA A 391 -2.92 -7.45 -1.10
CA ALA A 391 -3.46 -8.23 -2.21
C ALA A 391 -2.72 -7.95 -3.53
N ARG A 392 -2.32 -6.68 -3.71
CA ARG A 392 -1.50 -6.20 -4.83
C ARG A 392 0.02 -6.25 -4.56
N GLY A 393 0.42 -6.41 -3.29
CA GLY A 393 1.70 -5.98 -2.74
C GLY A 393 2.57 -7.06 -2.12
N GLY A 394 1.97 -8.21 -1.83
CA GLY A 394 2.56 -9.27 -1.02
C GLY A 394 2.47 -8.97 0.49
N ILE A 395 2.26 -10.01 1.32
CA ILE A 395 2.40 -9.90 2.79
C ILE A 395 3.86 -10.08 3.18
N PHE A 396 4.56 -10.97 2.48
CA PHE A 396 5.91 -11.39 2.82
C PHE A 396 6.90 -10.46 2.14
N ASN A 397 6.90 -9.21 2.59
CA ASN A 397 7.86 -8.21 2.13
C ASN A 397 8.40 -7.44 3.33
N ALA A 398 9.71 -7.16 3.34
CA ALA A 398 10.36 -6.40 4.40
C ALA A 398 9.76 -5.00 4.62
N ARG A 399 9.01 -4.47 3.64
CA ARG A 399 8.19 -3.25 3.79
C ARG A 399 7.22 -3.30 4.98
N LEU A 400 6.75 -4.48 5.40
CA LEU A 400 5.92 -4.60 6.60
C LEU A 400 6.69 -4.16 7.86
N LEU A 401 7.97 -4.49 7.96
CA LEU A 401 8.82 -4.04 9.08
C LEU A 401 8.98 -2.52 9.08
N VAL A 402 9.15 -1.91 7.90
CA VAL A 402 9.18 -0.44 7.76
C VAL A 402 7.90 0.19 8.28
N ILE A 403 6.74 -0.34 7.85
CA ILE A 403 5.42 0.12 8.28
C ILE A 403 5.29 0.02 9.80
N MET A 404 5.67 -1.12 10.38
CA MET A 404 5.61 -1.33 11.83
C MET A 404 6.51 -0.35 12.59
N SER A 405 7.72 -0.08 12.09
CA SER A 405 8.61 0.94 12.67
C SER A 405 8.00 2.34 12.59
N CYS A 406 7.39 2.73 11.46
CA CYS A 406 6.70 4.01 11.33
C CYS A 406 5.52 4.13 12.33
N VAL A 407 4.77 3.04 12.55
CA VAL A 407 3.69 3.01 13.54
C VAL A 407 4.24 3.22 14.96
N LEU A 408 5.34 2.56 15.33
CA LEU A 408 5.96 2.72 16.64
C LEU A 408 6.47 4.16 16.86
N VAL A 409 7.18 4.71 15.87
CA VAL A 409 7.68 6.10 15.91
C VAL A 409 6.52 7.10 16.00
N ALA A 410 5.47 6.92 15.20
CA ALA A 410 4.27 7.75 15.24
C ALA A 410 3.58 7.70 16.61
N TYR A 411 3.50 6.51 17.23
CA TYR A 411 2.92 6.36 18.56
C TYR A 411 3.73 7.07 19.64
N ALA A 412 5.05 6.93 19.61
CA ALA A 412 5.94 7.66 20.50
C ALA A 412 5.74 9.17 20.33
N GLY A 413 5.75 9.67 19.09
CA GLY A 413 5.50 11.08 18.77
C GLY A 413 4.14 11.58 19.26
N TYR A 414 3.07 10.80 19.04
CA TYR A 414 1.72 11.12 19.52
C TYR A 414 1.68 11.26 21.04
N ARG A 415 2.29 10.32 21.78
CA ARG A 415 2.35 10.36 23.24
C ARG A 415 3.14 11.55 23.75
N THR A 416 4.29 11.85 23.15
CA THR A 416 5.13 13.00 23.50
C THR A 416 4.39 14.31 23.30
N LEU A 417 3.72 14.51 22.15
CA LEU A 417 2.94 15.72 21.88
C LEU A 417 1.81 15.93 22.87
N LEU A 418 1.09 14.87 23.26
CA LEU A 418 0.06 14.96 24.29
C LEU A 418 0.64 15.37 25.65
N THR A 419 1.79 14.81 26.03
CA THR A 419 2.46 15.18 27.29
C THR A 419 2.86 16.66 27.29
N ILE A 420 3.45 17.14 26.19
CA ILE A 420 3.83 18.56 26.02
C ILE A 420 2.58 19.45 26.11
N GLN A 421 1.52 19.10 25.39
CA GLN A 421 0.26 19.87 25.40
C GLN A 421 -0.35 19.97 26.80
N ARG A 422 -0.35 18.87 27.57
CA ARG A 422 -0.84 18.89 28.96
C ARG A 422 0.01 19.77 29.86
N GLY A 423 1.34 19.71 29.73
CA GLY A 423 2.25 20.58 30.47
C GLY A 423 1.99 22.06 30.18
N LEU A 424 1.84 22.42 28.91
CA LEU A 424 1.54 23.80 28.50
C LEU A 424 0.17 24.30 29.00
N ASN A 425 -0.84 23.42 29.02
CA ASN A 425 -2.17 23.77 29.52
C ASN A 425 -2.20 23.93 31.04
N PHE A 426 -1.46 23.09 31.79
CA PHE A 426 -1.36 23.19 33.25
C PHE A 426 -0.68 24.51 33.66
N SER A 427 0.37 24.93 32.96
CA SER A 427 1.05 26.22 33.21
C SER A 427 0.20 27.46 32.90
N ARG A 428 -0.93 27.30 32.19
CA ARG A 428 -1.85 28.40 31.85
C ARG A 428 -3.06 28.51 32.78
N GLN A 429 -3.27 27.56 33.70
CA GLN A 429 -4.32 27.72 34.69
C GLN A 429 -3.91 28.82 35.68
N PRO A 430 -4.75 29.84 35.92
CA PRO A 430 -4.46 30.83 36.96
C PRO A 430 -4.27 30.08 38.27
N ARG A 431 -3.18 30.39 38.99
CA ARG A 431 -2.99 29.87 40.34
C ARG A 431 -4.28 30.16 41.11
N PRO A 432 -4.87 29.18 41.80
CA PRO A 432 -6.02 29.46 42.66
C PRO A 432 -5.62 30.64 43.56
N PRO A 433 -6.49 31.64 43.74
CA PRO A 433 -6.19 32.75 44.63
C PRO A 433 -5.74 32.12 45.95
N THR A 434 -4.50 32.39 46.33
CA THR A 434 -3.99 32.07 47.66
C THR A 434 -5.08 32.53 48.61
N GLN A 435 -5.75 31.56 49.27
CA GLN A 435 -6.63 31.88 50.37
C GLN A 435 -5.75 32.67 51.33
N GLN A 436 -5.97 33.99 51.38
CA GLN A 436 -5.42 34.81 52.44
C GLN A 436 -6.02 34.22 53.70
N ALA A 437 -5.18 33.54 54.46
CA ALA A 437 -5.51 33.10 55.80
C ALA A 437 -5.88 34.36 56.57
N TYR A 438 -7.16 34.47 56.91
CA TYR A 438 -7.66 35.43 57.89
C TYR A 438 -7.30 34.96 59.29
#